data_AF-A0A8X8IB75-F1
#
_entry.id   AF-A0A8X8IB75-F1
#
_cell.length_a   1.000
_cell.length_b   1.000
_cell.length_c   1.000
_cell.angle_alpha   90.00
_cell.angle_beta   90.00
_cell.angle_gamma   90.00
#
_symmetry.space_group_name_H-M   'P 1'
#
loop_
_entity.id
_entity.type
_entity.pdbx_description
1 polymer ?
#
loop_
_entity_poly.entity_id
_entity_poly.type
_entity_poly.pdbx_seq_one_letter_code
_entity_poly.pdbx_strand_id
1 'polypeptide(L)'
;MVKAPWTNETFEILPRERIEEVIRNLDPREVVEKAYAGYVQGMKTGYAAINLMTGKLETKSLSQSEENQGQDALWVAVYKIDQNGLEWQDEDIYSPEEIEEYKKSEACENGYSIDEYFDIAPEEFAEREIDALVHYFQLDWNWIEEQLDRWYVGE
;
A
#
# COMPACT_ATOMS: atom_id res chain seq x y z
N MET A 1 13.35 12.29 21.68
CA MET A 1 13.87 12.83 20.41
C MET A 1 14.66 11.72 19.73
N VAL A 2 14.56 11.58 18.42
CA VAL A 2 15.30 10.56 17.65
C VAL A 2 16.22 11.22 16.63
N LYS A 3 17.38 10.62 16.37
CA LYS A 3 18.31 11.06 15.34
C LYS A 3 17.84 10.55 13.98
N ALA A 4 17.64 11.45 13.02
CA ALA A 4 17.21 11.04 11.69
C ALA A 4 18.35 10.35 10.91
N PRO A 5 18.05 9.33 10.08
CA PRO A 5 19.02 8.65 9.23
C PRO A 5 19.81 9.61 8.36
N TRP A 6 21.11 9.33 8.19
CA TRP A 6 22.01 10.05 7.29
C TRP A 6 22.22 11.54 7.60
N THR A 7 21.74 12.02 8.75
CA THR A 7 21.89 13.41 9.20
C THR A 7 22.36 13.48 10.65
N ASN A 8 22.67 14.70 11.13
CA ASN A 8 22.90 14.97 12.56
C ASN A 8 21.70 15.64 13.24
N GLU A 9 20.56 15.70 12.54
CA GLU A 9 19.36 16.35 13.04
C GLU A 9 18.58 15.41 13.96
N THR A 10 18.00 15.98 15.01
CA THR A 10 17.15 15.27 15.95
C THR A 10 15.74 15.83 15.87
N PHE A 11 14.75 14.94 15.92
CA PHE A 11 13.35 15.29 15.81
C PHE A 11 12.58 14.78 17.03
N GLU A 12 11.58 15.54 17.43
CA GLU A 12 10.58 15.09 18.39
C GLU A 12 9.54 14.24 17.65
N ILE A 13 9.36 13.01 18.10
CA ILE A 13 8.34 12.09 17.58
C ILE A 13 7.31 11.82 18.68
N LEU A 14 6.10 11.45 18.28
CA LEU A 14 5.03 11.08 19.20
C LEU A 14 5.45 9.85 20.05
N PRO A 15 4.85 9.65 21.23
CA PRO A 15 5.05 8.42 21.99
C PRO A 15 4.59 7.19 21.20
N ARG A 16 5.27 6.06 21.41
CA ARG A 16 4.96 4.78 20.75
C ARG A 16 3.49 4.40 20.90
N GLU A 17 2.96 4.49 22.12
CA GLU A 17 1.59 4.11 22.45
C GLU A 17 0.58 4.94 21.63
N ARG A 18 0.90 6.21 21.38
CA ARG A 18 0.06 7.09 20.55
C ARG A 18 0.10 6.67 19.08
N ILE A 19 1.26 6.28 18.57
CA ILE A 19 1.39 5.79 17.19
C ILE A 19 0.62 4.48 17.01
N GLU A 20 0.77 3.53 17.93
CA GLU A 20 0.03 2.27 17.88
C GLU A 20 -1.49 2.48 17.99
N GLU A 21 -1.95 3.42 18.82
CA GLU A 21 -3.36 3.81 18.90
C GLU A 21 -3.86 4.35 17.56
N VAL A 22 -3.10 5.21 16.88
CA VAL A 22 -3.45 5.69 15.54
C VAL A 22 -3.58 4.51 14.57
N ILE A 23 -2.58 3.62 14.52
CA ILE A 23 -2.56 2.48 13.59
C ILE A 23 -3.77 1.56 13.80
N ARG A 24 -4.15 1.28 15.04
CA ARG A 24 -5.33 0.44 15.37
C ARG A 24 -6.66 1.03 14.93
N ASN A 25 -6.73 2.35 14.74
CA ASN A 25 -7.95 3.07 14.36
C ASN A 25 -7.97 3.49 12.89
N LEU A 26 -7.02 3.02 12.08
CA LEU A 26 -6.99 3.32 10.65
C LEU A 26 -8.13 2.62 9.92
N ASP A 27 -8.72 3.34 8.97
CA ASP A 27 -9.67 2.76 8.03
C ASP A 27 -8.92 1.94 6.96
N PRO A 28 -9.27 0.66 6.75
CA PRO A 28 -8.61 -0.19 5.76
C PRO A 28 -8.61 0.39 4.34
N ARG A 29 -9.73 1.00 3.91
CA ARG A 29 -9.86 1.59 2.58
C ARG A 29 -8.93 2.77 2.42
N GLU A 30 -8.89 3.68 3.41
CA GLU A 30 -7.95 4.81 3.40
C GLU A 30 -6.49 4.33 3.34
N VAL A 31 -6.15 3.27 4.09
CA VAL A 31 -4.78 2.70 4.07
C VAL A 31 -4.42 2.16 2.70
N VAL A 32 -5.30 1.38 2.08
CA VAL A 32 -5.04 0.85 0.74
C VAL A 32 -4.94 1.97 -0.29
N GLU A 33 -5.86 2.94 -0.29
CA GLU A 33 -5.82 4.08 -1.21
C GLU A 33 -4.50 4.88 -1.09
N LYS A 34 -4.00 5.08 0.13
CA LYS A 34 -2.72 5.76 0.36
C LYS A 34 -1.54 4.98 -0.22
N ALA A 35 -1.53 3.66 -0.08
CA ALA A 35 -0.49 2.83 -0.68
C ALA A 35 -0.61 2.82 -2.20
N TYR A 36 -1.82 2.63 -2.72
CA TYR A 36 -2.11 2.57 -4.16
C TYR A 36 -1.73 3.88 -4.87
N ALA A 37 -2.00 5.04 -4.26
CA ALA A 37 -1.58 6.34 -4.80
C ALA A 37 -0.05 6.51 -4.94
N GLY A 38 0.74 5.75 -4.18
CA GLY A 38 2.20 5.73 -4.27
C GLY A 38 2.76 4.57 -5.10
N TYR A 39 1.90 3.66 -5.55
CA TYR A 39 2.29 2.45 -6.27
C TYR A 39 2.43 2.73 -7.77
N VAL A 40 3.47 2.15 -8.38
CA VAL A 40 3.64 2.11 -9.84
C VAL A 40 4.14 0.72 -10.20
N GLN A 41 3.31 -0.06 -10.90
CA GLN A 41 3.63 -1.43 -11.27
C GLN A 41 4.97 -1.53 -11.99
N GLY A 42 5.83 -2.45 -11.52
CA GLY A 42 7.17 -2.70 -12.02
C GLY A 42 8.20 -1.60 -11.75
N MET A 43 7.84 -0.51 -11.05
CA MET A 43 8.73 0.64 -10.85
C MET A 43 8.85 1.12 -9.40
N LYS A 44 7.73 1.24 -8.68
CA LYS A 44 7.70 1.79 -7.33
C LYS A 44 6.77 1.01 -6.41
N THR A 45 7.28 0.68 -5.24
CA THR A 45 6.48 0.16 -4.13
C THR A 45 5.73 1.32 -3.50
N GLY A 46 4.41 1.18 -3.41
CA GLY A 46 3.54 2.12 -2.74
C GLY A 46 3.40 1.76 -1.27
N TYR A 47 3.50 2.74 -0.37
CA TYR A 47 3.35 2.54 1.06
C TYR A 47 2.30 3.49 1.63
N ALA A 48 1.50 2.95 2.54
CA ALA A 48 0.77 3.74 3.50
C ALA A 48 1.58 3.78 4.79
N ALA A 49 1.94 4.98 5.24
CA ALA A 49 2.88 5.15 6.34
C ALA A 49 2.39 6.20 7.35
N ILE A 50 2.60 5.93 8.64
CA ILE A 50 2.35 6.91 9.69
C ILE A 50 3.59 7.76 9.87
N ASN A 51 3.44 9.07 9.70
CA ASN A 51 4.46 10.05 10.04
C ASN A 51 4.63 10.12 11.57
N LEU A 52 5.82 9.82 12.07
CA LEU A 52 6.08 9.70 13.50
C LEU A 52 6.00 11.03 14.26
N MET A 53 6.18 12.15 13.58
CA MET A 53 6.07 13.48 14.19
C MET A 53 4.62 13.93 14.34
N THR A 54 3.76 13.58 13.38
CA THR A 54 2.41 14.13 13.28
C THR A 54 1.30 13.12 13.56
N GLY A 55 1.61 11.82 13.51
CA GLY A 55 0.63 10.74 13.61
C GLY A 55 -0.31 10.66 12.40
N LYS A 56 0.00 11.33 11.29
CA LYS A 56 -0.84 11.33 10.09
C LYS A 56 -0.47 10.17 9.17
N LEU A 57 -1.48 9.60 8.53
CA LEU A 57 -1.32 8.65 7.44
C LEU A 57 -0.92 9.39 6.15
N GLU A 58 0.20 8.97 5.58
CA GLU A 58 0.81 9.55 4.38
C GLU A 58 1.07 8.48 3.32
N THR A 59 1.08 8.93 2.07
CA THR A 59 1.57 8.12 0.94
C THR A 59 3.09 8.24 0.87
N LYS A 60 3.79 7.10 0.76
CA LYS A 60 5.20 7.05 0.35
C LYS A 60 5.33 6.17 -0.88
N SER A 61 6.32 6.49 -1.71
CA SER A 61 6.58 5.82 -2.98
C SER A 61 8.08 5.70 -3.13
N LEU A 62 8.59 4.47 -3.15
CA LEU A 62 10.02 4.20 -3.24
C LEU A 62 10.31 3.20 -4.35
N SER A 63 11.32 3.53 -5.15
CA SER A 63 11.89 2.64 -6.15
C SER A 63 12.83 1.62 -5.48
N GLN A 64 13.27 0.60 -6.21
CA GLN A 64 14.28 -0.32 -5.71
C GLN A 64 15.56 0.42 -5.27
N SER A 65 16.03 0.13 -4.06
CA SER A 65 17.22 0.77 -3.46
C SER A 65 17.10 2.29 -3.20
N GLU A 66 15.89 2.85 -3.25
CA GLU A 66 15.61 4.22 -2.84
C GLU A 66 15.38 4.28 -1.32
N GLU A 67 16.02 5.23 -0.65
CA GLU A 67 15.89 5.44 0.80
C GLU A 67 15.60 6.91 1.10
N ASN A 68 14.61 7.15 1.97
CA ASN A 68 14.36 8.48 2.51
C ASN A 68 15.42 8.86 3.55
N GLN A 69 15.70 10.16 3.69
CA GLN A 69 16.73 10.69 4.59
C GLN A 69 16.17 11.83 5.44
N GLY A 70 16.84 12.14 6.55
CA GLY A 70 16.43 13.26 7.39
C GLY A 70 14.99 13.12 7.89
N GLN A 71 14.23 14.21 7.86
CA GLN A 71 12.83 14.23 8.29
C GLN A 71 11.94 13.26 7.50
N ASP A 72 12.21 13.07 6.19
CA ASP A 72 11.39 12.23 5.32
C ASP A 72 11.50 10.74 5.64
N ALA A 73 12.49 10.34 6.44
CA ALA A 73 12.63 8.97 6.92
C ALA A 73 11.79 8.67 8.18
N LEU A 74 11.20 9.68 8.82
CA LEU A 74 10.52 9.55 10.12
C LEU A 74 9.08 9.04 9.98
N TRP A 75 8.95 7.78 9.56
CA TRP A 75 7.66 7.12 9.41
C TRP A 75 7.76 5.62 9.69
N VAL A 76 6.60 4.99 9.86
CA VAL A 76 6.43 3.53 9.93
C VAL A 76 5.40 3.12 8.88
N ALA A 77 5.74 2.16 8.03
CA ALA A 77 4.79 1.64 7.07
C ALA A 77 3.83 0.68 7.77
N VAL A 78 2.53 0.86 7.49
CA VAL A 78 1.46 -0.01 7.98
C VAL A 78 0.96 -0.97 6.91
N TYR A 79 1.14 -0.61 5.64
CA TYR A 79 0.78 -1.42 4.49
C TYR A 79 1.66 -1.06 3.31
N LYS A 80 1.87 -2.02 2.39
CA LYS A 80 2.62 -1.80 1.16
C LYS A 80 2.04 -2.61 0.01
N ILE A 81 2.17 -2.06 -1.19
CA ILE A 81 1.94 -2.75 -2.46
C ILE A 81 3.28 -2.87 -3.15
N ASP A 82 3.83 -4.08 -3.19
CA ASP A 82 5.13 -4.34 -3.79
C ASP A 82 5.09 -4.04 -5.29
N GLN A 83 6.12 -3.35 -5.80
CA GLN A 83 6.25 -3.04 -7.24
C GLN A 83 6.03 -4.26 -8.15
N ASN A 84 6.35 -5.48 -7.70
CA ASN A 84 6.19 -6.72 -8.46
C ASN A 84 5.03 -7.61 -7.96
N GLY A 85 4.27 -7.19 -6.94
CA GLY A 85 3.47 -8.09 -6.11
C GLY A 85 1.98 -8.16 -6.40
N LEU A 86 1.47 -7.54 -7.45
CA LEU A 86 0.06 -7.67 -7.84
C LEU A 86 -0.07 -8.73 -8.93
N GLU A 87 -0.37 -9.96 -8.52
CA GLU A 87 -0.87 -11.01 -9.41
C GLU A 87 -2.36 -11.18 -9.14
N TRP A 88 -3.19 -10.53 -9.96
CA TRP A 88 -4.64 -10.62 -9.87
C TRP A 88 -5.16 -11.93 -10.44
N GLN A 89 -6.11 -12.57 -9.76
CA GLN A 89 -6.99 -13.53 -10.38
C GLN A 89 -8.18 -12.78 -11.01
N ASP A 90 -8.80 -13.37 -12.04
CA ASP A 90 -9.98 -12.76 -12.68
C ASP A 90 -11.09 -12.49 -11.64
N GLU A 91 -11.24 -13.39 -10.65
CA GLU A 91 -12.24 -13.27 -9.58
C GLU A 91 -12.00 -12.10 -8.61
N ASP A 92 -10.80 -11.51 -8.61
CA ASP A 92 -10.48 -10.34 -7.79
C ASP A 92 -11.03 -9.05 -8.41
N ILE A 93 -11.14 -9.01 -9.74
CA ILE A 93 -11.45 -7.80 -10.53
C ILE A 93 -12.84 -7.89 -11.18
N TYR A 94 -13.28 -9.09 -11.52
CA TYR A 94 -14.51 -9.35 -12.27
C TYR A 94 -15.51 -10.15 -11.45
N SER A 95 -16.79 -9.81 -11.60
CA SER A 95 -17.87 -10.56 -10.99
C SER A 95 -18.00 -11.96 -11.63
N PRO A 96 -18.59 -12.94 -10.92
CA PRO A 96 -18.85 -14.26 -11.50
C PRO A 96 -19.67 -14.20 -12.79
N GLU A 97 -20.61 -13.24 -12.90
CA GLU A 97 -21.41 -13.01 -14.10
C GLU A 97 -20.58 -12.44 -15.26
N GLU A 98 -19.70 -11.46 -15.00
CA GLU A 98 -18.77 -10.90 -15.99
C GLU A 98 -17.83 -12.00 -16.54
N ILE A 99 -17.29 -12.83 -15.65
CA ILE A 99 -16.43 -13.97 -16.02
C ILE A 99 -17.21 -14.99 -16.85
N GLU A 100 -18.45 -15.30 -16.48
CA GLU A 100 -19.29 -16.24 -17.23
C GLU A 100 -19.68 -15.68 -18.61
N GLU A 101 -19.96 -14.38 -18.71
CA GLU A 101 -20.22 -13.68 -19.98
C GLU A 101 -19.00 -13.79 -20.90
N TYR A 102 -17.83 -13.40 -20.41
CA TYR A 102 -16.58 -13.48 -21.17
C TYR A 102 -16.29 -14.90 -21.64
N LYS A 103 -16.43 -15.92 -20.77
CA LYS A 103 -16.21 -17.34 -21.11
C LYS A 103 -17.15 -17.87 -22.20
N LYS A 104 -18.29 -17.21 -22.46
CA LYS A 104 -19.24 -17.57 -23.52
C LYS A 104 -19.09 -16.72 -24.79
N SER A 105 -18.18 -15.76 -24.80
CA SER A 105 -17.98 -14.83 -25.91
C SER A 105 -17.08 -15.39 -27.01
N GLU A 106 -17.27 -14.91 -28.25
CA GLU A 106 -16.32 -15.17 -29.34
C GLU A 106 -14.93 -14.59 -29.04
N ALA A 107 -14.84 -13.57 -28.17
CA ALA A 107 -13.55 -12.98 -27.79
C ALA A 107 -12.68 -13.99 -27.03
N CYS A 108 -13.26 -14.70 -26.06
CA CYS A 108 -12.57 -15.79 -25.36
C CYS A 108 -12.19 -16.92 -26.33
N GLU A 109 -13.06 -17.29 -27.28
CA GLU A 109 -12.75 -18.33 -28.29
C GLU A 109 -11.59 -17.91 -29.22
N ASN A 110 -11.50 -16.62 -29.53
CA ASN A 110 -10.44 -16.04 -30.36
C ASN A 110 -9.16 -15.72 -29.57
N GLY A 111 -9.14 -15.94 -28.25
CA GLY A 111 -7.96 -15.79 -27.40
C GLY A 111 -7.67 -14.37 -26.93
N TYR A 112 -8.64 -13.45 -26.99
CA TYR A 112 -8.57 -12.14 -26.34
C TYR A 112 -8.66 -12.30 -24.82
N SER A 113 -8.06 -11.41 -24.03
CA SER A 113 -8.19 -11.43 -22.57
C SER A 113 -9.55 -10.87 -22.09
N ILE A 114 -9.89 -11.12 -20.83
CA ILE A 114 -11.09 -10.56 -20.19
C ILE A 114 -11.00 -9.02 -20.10
N ASP A 115 -9.80 -8.49 -19.84
CA ASP A 115 -9.52 -7.04 -19.83
C ASP A 115 -9.80 -6.41 -21.20
N GLU A 116 -9.33 -7.04 -22.28
CA GLU A 116 -9.56 -6.59 -23.66
C GLU A 116 -11.04 -6.68 -24.05
N TYR A 117 -11.78 -7.63 -23.49
CA TYR A 117 -13.21 -7.81 -23.77
C TYR A 117 -14.07 -6.71 -23.13
N PHE A 118 -13.82 -6.38 -21.87
CA PHE A 118 -14.61 -5.38 -21.15
C PHE A 118 -14.14 -3.94 -21.40
N ASP A 119 -12.89 -3.71 -21.80
CA ASP A 119 -12.31 -2.38 -22.10
C ASP A 119 -12.65 -1.35 -21.00
N ILE A 120 -12.45 -1.76 -19.75
CA ILE A 120 -12.82 -0.96 -18.57
C ILE A 120 -11.98 0.32 -18.52
N ALA A 121 -12.63 1.44 -18.20
CA ALA A 121 -11.92 2.71 -18.03
C ALA A 121 -10.85 2.59 -16.92
N PRO A 122 -9.66 3.20 -17.08
CA PRO A 122 -8.58 3.06 -16.11
C PRO A 122 -8.96 3.40 -14.67
N GLU A 123 -9.83 4.40 -14.48
CA GLU A 123 -10.30 4.79 -13.15
C GLU A 123 -11.22 3.74 -12.52
N GLU A 124 -12.08 3.10 -13.32
CA GLU A 124 -12.93 2.01 -12.82
C GLU A 124 -12.10 0.77 -12.51
N PHE A 125 -11.09 0.46 -13.33
CA PHE A 125 -10.17 -0.64 -13.07
C PHE A 125 -9.39 -0.42 -11.77
N ALA A 126 -8.87 0.80 -11.56
CA ALA A 126 -8.18 1.15 -10.33
C ALA A 126 -9.08 1.01 -9.09
N GLU A 127 -10.35 1.43 -9.17
CA GLU A 127 -11.31 1.24 -8.07
C GLU A 127 -11.53 -0.24 -7.73
N ARG A 128 -11.64 -1.10 -8.76
CA ARG A 128 -11.75 -2.56 -8.59
C ARG A 128 -10.49 -3.16 -7.95
N GLU A 129 -9.30 -2.72 -8.36
CA GLU A 129 -8.04 -3.14 -7.73
C GLU A 129 -7.97 -2.72 -6.25
N ILE A 130 -8.39 -1.49 -5.91
CA ILE A 130 -8.42 -1.03 -4.53
C ILE A 130 -9.43 -1.86 -3.72
N ASP A 131 -10.61 -2.15 -4.27
CA ASP A 131 -11.59 -3.03 -3.61
C ASP A 131 -11.03 -4.42 -3.33
N ALA A 132 -10.33 -5.02 -4.29
CA ALA A 132 -9.65 -6.30 -4.12
C ALA A 132 -8.58 -6.24 -3.02
N LEU A 133 -7.73 -5.21 -3.02
CA LEU A 133 -6.72 -5.01 -1.97
C LEU A 133 -7.34 -4.82 -0.58
N VAL A 134 -8.46 -4.10 -0.49
CA VAL A 134 -9.20 -3.92 0.77
C VAL A 134 -9.79 -5.25 1.25
N HIS A 135 -10.30 -6.08 0.34
CA HIS A 135 -10.82 -7.41 0.69
C HIS A 135 -9.75 -8.27 1.37
N TYR A 136 -8.51 -8.21 0.88
CA TYR A 136 -7.37 -8.96 1.43
C TYR A 136 -6.58 -8.20 2.51
N PHE A 137 -7.01 -6.99 2.88
CA PHE A 137 -6.26 -6.14 3.80
C PHE A 137 -6.14 -6.76 5.18
N GLN A 138 -4.89 -6.89 5.64
CA GLN A 138 -4.55 -7.24 7.01
C GLN A 138 -3.30 -6.47 7.43
N LEU A 139 -3.30 -5.98 8.68
CA LEU A 139 -2.11 -5.39 9.28
C LEU A 139 -1.13 -6.49 9.71
N ASP A 140 0.09 -6.41 9.22
CA ASP A 140 1.21 -7.20 9.73
C ASP A 140 1.81 -6.50 10.96
N TRP A 141 1.25 -6.79 12.14
CA TRP A 141 1.71 -6.20 13.39
C TRP A 141 3.17 -6.56 13.73
N ASN A 142 3.65 -7.74 13.35
CA ASN A 142 5.04 -8.11 13.59
C ASN A 142 5.97 -7.18 12.80
N TRP A 143 5.66 -6.94 11.51
CA TRP A 143 6.42 -6.03 10.68
C TRP A 143 6.35 -4.57 11.16
N ILE A 144 5.20 -4.13 11.67
CA ILE A 144 5.01 -2.79 12.24
C ILE A 144 5.81 -2.63 13.54
N GLU A 145 5.76 -3.62 14.44
CA GLU A 145 6.48 -3.60 15.71
C GLU A 145 8.00 -3.57 15.51
N GLU A 146 8.53 -4.36 14.57
CA GLU A 146 9.96 -4.32 14.23
C GLU A 146 10.44 -2.93 13.78
N GLN A 147 9.59 -2.18 13.05
CA GLN A 147 9.91 -0.81 12.64
C GLN A 147 9.83 0.15 13.83
N LEU A 148 8.79 0.04 14.66
CA LEU A 148 8.65 0.85 15.87
C LEU A 148 9.82 0.63 16.84
N ASP A 149 10.25 -0.61 17.04
CA ASP A 149 11.38 -0.94 17.91
C ASP A 149 12.65 -0.21 17.48
N ARG A 150 12.93 -0.09 16.17
CA ARG A 150 14.09 0.66 15.67
C ARG A 150 14.04 2.14 16.05
N TRP A 151 12.86 2.73 16.17
CA TRP A 151 12.69 4.13 16.53
C TRP A 151 12.66 4.38 18.04
N TYR A 152 12.13 3.44 18.83
CA TYR A 152 11.85 3.64 20.26
C TYR A 152 12.74 2.84 21.23
N VAL A 153 13.40 1.77 20.78
CA VAL A 153 14.26 0.92 21.64
C VAL A 153 15.75 1.29 21.52
N GLY A 154 16.10 2.14 20.55
CA GLY A 154 17.47 2.62 20.34
C GLY A 154 17.89 3.77 21.26
N GLU A 155 18.16 3.46 22.53
CA GLU A 155 19.17 4.15 23.38
C GLU A 155 20.27 3.17 23.81
#